data_AF-D1BEW2-F1
#
_entry.id   AF-D1BEW2-F1
#
_cell.length_a   1.000
_cell.length_b   1.000
_cell.length_c   1.000
_cell.angle_alpha   90.00
_cell.angle_beta   90.00
_cell.angle_gamma   90.00
#
_symmetry.space_group_name_H-M   'P 1'
#
loop_
_entity.id
_entity.type
_entity.pdbx_description
1 polymer ?
#
loop_
_entity_poly.entity_id
_entity_poly.type
_entity_poly.pdbx_seq_one_letter_code
_entity_poly.pdbx_strand_id
1 'polypeptide(L)'
;MTTTERTARLWLRAYPRRWRYAYGEDLVGTLLDLAGPDARTVRLGDGVSVVRAGWALRWREHPPLGPWLAYRLRERGLPAQYRPWLMDDLLGRFHALRSTGTGIVAAAVVLLGLVAVLPFLAPLLAVAPEAIVTGFGGMLLVTAVVQPRARARHIWQRDVSGWLPPELRPRGERWKAEVELAQYRASLRRDGDGYDGMDGFATDGGAGRG
;
A
#
# COMPACT_ATOMS: atom_id res chain seq x y z
N MET A 1 23.66 8.08 -10.78
CA MET A 1 23.10 7.13 -9.80
C MET A 1 24.07 5.99 -9.58
N THR A 2 24.71 5.92 -8.41
CA THR A 2 25.77 4.95 -8.10
C THR A 2 25.20 3.57 -7.74
N THR A 3 26.03 2.51 -7.77
CA THR A 3 25.61 1.15 -7.38
C THR A 3 25.16 1.09 -5.91
N THR A 4 25.82 1.83 -5.04
CA THR A 4 25.50 1.96 -3.61
C THR A 4 24.13 2.59 -3.41
N GLU A 5 23.83 3.67 -4.14
CA GLU A 5 22.53 4.34 -4.11
C GLU A 5 21.39 3.43 -4.60
N ARG A 6 21.61 2.67 -5.68
CA ARG A 6 20.65 1.65 -6.16
C ARG A 6 20.36 0.60 -5.10
N THR A 7 21.40 0.15 -4.40
CA THR A 7 21.31 -0.85 -3.34
C THR A 7 20.56 -0.30 -2.13
N ALA A 8 20.85 0.93 -1.69
CA ALA A 8 20.12 1.60 -0.62
C ALA A 8 18.62 1.73 -0.95
N ARG A 9 18.28 2.20 -2.16
CA ARG A 9 16.89 2.30 -2.62
C ARG A 9 16.20 0.95 -2.76
N LEU A 10 16.95 -0.14 -3.01
CA LEU A 10 16.42 -1.49 -3.01
C LEU A 10 15.97 -1.90 -1.60
N TRP A 11 16.82 -1.72 -0.60
CA TRP A 11 16.51 -2.03 0.81
C TRP A 11 15.34 -1.22 1.34
N LEU A 12 15.25 0.06 0.98
CA LEU A 12 14.14 0.92 1.40
C LEU A 12 12.77 0.47 0.88
N ARG A 13 12.68 -0.41 -0.13
CA ARG A 13 11.40 -1.00 -0.57
C ARG A 13 10.66 -1.76 0.54
N ALA A 14 11.34 -2.12 1.63
CA ALA A 14 10.73 -2.68 2.82
C ALA A 14 9.83 -1.68 3.57
N TYR A 15 10.09 -0.37 3.48
CA TYR A 15 9.26 0.65 4.11
C TYR A 15 7.89 0.80 3.42
N PRO A 16 6.86 1.29 4.14
CA PRO A 16 5.59 1.71 3.53
C PRO A 16 5.83 2.77 2.44
N ARG A 17 4.93 2.86 1.46
CA ARG A 17 5.18 3.67 0.27
C ARG A 17 5.15 5.16 0.60
N ARG A 18 4.24 5.59 1.46
CA ARG A 18 4.18 6.97 2.00
C ARG A 18 5.44 7.38 2.75
N TRP A 19 6.02 6.47 3.53
CA TRP A 19 7.27 6.72 4.26
C TRP A 19 8.44 6.94 3.31
N ARG A 20 8.51 6.18 2.21
CA ARG A 20 9.53 6.40 1.17
C ARG A 20 9.34 7.72 0.43
N TYR A 21 8.12 8.24 0.30
CA TYR A 21 7.90 9.54 -0.32
C TYR A 21 8.30 10.69 0.59
N ALA A 22 8.02 10.58 1.89
CA ALA A 22 8.33 11.64 2.85
C ALA A 22 9.80 11.67 3.28
N TYR A 23 10.40 10.50 3.54
CA TYR A 23 11.72 10.38 4.16
C TYR A 23 12.72 9.58 3.32
N GLY A 24 12.37 9.23 2.08
CA GLY A 24 13.17 8.31 1.27
C GLY A 24 14.55 8.84 0.95
N GLU A 25 14.67 10.11 0.57
CA GLU A 25 15.96 10.72 0.22
C GLU A 25 16.84 10.89 1.47
N ASP A 26 16.28 11.34 2.59
CA ASP A 26 17.00 11.44 3.87
C ASP A 26 17.55 10.07 4.34
N LEU A 27 16.73 9.01 4.21
CA LEU A 27 17.14 7.65 4.55
C LEU A 27 18.20 7.10 3.57
N VAL A 28 18.14 7.45 2.28
CA VAL A 28 19.19 7.11 1.32
C VAL A 28 20.49 7.82 1.72
N GLY A 29 20.45 9.12 2.01
CA GLY A 29 21.61 9.90 2.45
C GLY A 29 22.26 9.27 3.69
N THR A 30 21.46 8.98 4.72
CA THR A 30 21.93 8.33 5.95
C THR A 30 22.61 6.98 5.66
N LEU A 31 22.07 6.17 4.73
CA LEU A 31 22.67 4.88 4.36
C LEU A 31 23.95 5.03 3.54
N LEU A 32 24.09 6.09 2.76
CA LEU A 32 25.31 6.40 2.02
C LEU A 32 26.40 6.89 2.98
N ASP A 33 26.06 7.73 3.95
CA ASP A 33 26.98 8.21 4.99
C ASP A 33 27.51 7.04 5.84
N LEU A 34 26.65 6.08 6.18
CA LEU A 34 27.02 4.85 6.89
C LEU A 34 27.90 3.90 6.06
N ALA A 35 27.71 3.85 4.75
CA ALA A 35 28.51 2.98 3.86
C ALA A 35 29.94 3.53 3.68
N GLY A 36 30.12 4.84 3.74
CA GLY A 36 31.41 5.51 3.51
C GLY A 36 31.72 5.75 2.02
N PRO A 37 32.62 6.69 1.71
CA PRO A 37 32.83 7.21 0.35
C PRO A 37 33.35 6.17 -0.66
N ASP A 38 34.03 5.12 -0.19
CA ASP A 38 34.63 4.07 -1.04
C ASP A 38 33.79 2.79 -1.15
N ALA A 39 32.64 2.72 -0.47
CA ALA A 39 31.82 1.52 -0.49
C ALA A 39 31.02 1.40 -1.79
N ARG A 40 31.22 0.28 -2.49
CA ARG A 40 30.49 -0.05 -3.74
C ARG A 40 29.07 -0.55 -3.51
N THR A 41 28.76 -1.03 -2.30
CA THR A 41 27.44 -1.54 -1.89
C THR A 41 27.19 -1.26 -0.41
N VAL A 42 25.91 -1.15 -0.02
CA VAL A 42 25.51 -1.13 1.39
C VAL A 42 25.83 -2.49 2.01
N ARG A 43 26.45 -2.51 3.20
CA ARG A 43 26.76 -3.76 3.89
C ARG A 43 25.48 -4.55 4.16
N LEU A 44 25.55 -5.87 4.03
CA LEU A 44 24.37 -6.73 4.15
C LEU A 44 23.69 -6.60 5.52
N GLY A 45 24.46 -6.43 6.60
CA GLY A 45 23.93 -6.21 7.95
C GLY A 45 23.07 -4.94 8.07
N ASP A 46 23.52 -3.83 7.47
CA ASP A 46 22.78 -2.57 7.45
C ASP A 46 21.53 -2.67 6.56
N GLY A 47 21.63 -3.40 5.45
CA GLY A 47 20.47 -3.74 4.63
C GLY A 47 19.41 -4.53 5.39
N VAL A 48 19.82 -5.54 6.17
CA VAL A 48 18.91 -6.36 6.98
C VAL A 48 18.26 -5.54 8.10
N SER A 49 19.01 -4.65 8.77
CA SER A 49 18.46 -3.80 9.82
C SER A 49 17.38 -2.85 9.27
N VAL A 50 17.61 -2.25 8.09
CA VAL A 50 16.63 -1.43 7.35
C VAL A 50 15.39 -2.22 6.99
N VAL A 51 15.55 -3.45 6.50
CA VAL A 51 14.41 -4.33 6.18
C VAL A 51 13.61 -4.63 7.44
N ARG A 52 14.28 -4.97 8.54
CA ARG A 52 13.64 -5.29 9.82
C ARG A 52 12.87 -4.09 10.38
N ALA A 53 13.43 -2.90 10.30
CA ALA A 53 12.78 -1.66 10.71
C ALA A 53 11.56 -1.33 9.84
N GLY A 54 11.69 -1.46 8.51
CA GLY A 54 10.57 -1.27 7.58
C GLY A 54 9.43 -2.27 7.82
N TRP A 55 9.77 -3.52 8.15
CA TRP A 55 8.77 -4.53 8.51
C TRP A 55 8.11 -4.28 9.85
N ALA A 56 8.89 -3.90 10.87
CA ALA A 56 8.36 -3.55 12.19
C ALA A 56 7.37 -2.39 12.09
N LEU A 57 7.66 -1.39 11.26
CA LEU A 57 6.76 -0.26 10.99
C LEU A 57 5.44 -0.72 10.35
N ARG A 58 5.52 -1.58 9.32
CA ARG A 58 4.31 -2.18 8.71
C ARG A 58 3.47 -2.97 9.72
N TRP A 59 4.13 -3.64 10.67
CA TRP A 59 3.46 -4.42 11.70
C TRP A 59 2.76 -3.53 12.75
N ARG A 60 3.41 -2.44 13.17
CA ARG A 60 2.83 -1.47 14.11
C ARG A 60 1.59 -0.79 13.57
N GLU A 61 1.55 -0.57 12.26
CA GLU A 61 0.44 0.08 11.57
C GLU A 61 -0.62 -0.92 11.07
N HIS A 62 -0.40 -2.21 11.29
CA HIS A 62 -1.28 -3.27 10.82
C HIS A 62 -2.61 -3.24 11.58
N PRO A 63 -3.76 -3.39 10.89
CA PRO A 63 -5.04 -3.52 11.56
C PRO A 63 -5.10 -4.79 12.43
N PRO A 64 -5.88 -4.81 13.51
CA PRO A 64 -6.13 -6.04 14.26
C PRO A 64 -6.74 -7.11 13.34
N LEU A 65 -6.48 -8.39 13.65
CA LEU A 65 -6.80 -9.52 12.77
C LEU A 65 -8.28 -9.60 12.38
N GLY A 66 -9.20 -9.26 13.30
CA GLY A 66 -10.65 -9.29 13.04
C GLY A 66 -11.08 -8.34 11.92
N PRO A 67 -10.92 -7.00 12.08
CA PRO A 67 -11.18 -6.03 11.03
C PRO A 67 -10.40 -6.31 9.73
N TRP A 68 -9.15 -6.78 9.86
CA TRP A 68 -8.34 -7.17 8.70
C TRP A 68 -8.95 -8.33 7.90
N LEU A 69 -9.40 -9.40 8.58
CA LEU A 69 -10.08 -10.53 7.94
C LEU A 69 -11.43 -10.11 7.34
N ALA A 70 -12.20 -9.26 8.03
CA ALA A 70 -13.47 -8.74 7.53
C ALA A 70 -13.28 -7.92 6.25
N TYR A 71 -12.23 -7.12 6.18
CA TYR A 71 -11.80 -6.42 4.97
C TYR A 71 -11.38 -7.40 3.85
N ARG A 72 -10.52 -8.37 4.15
CA ARG A 72 -9.98 -9.31 3.14
C ARG A 72 -11.03 -10.24 2.55
N LEU A 73 -11.89 -10.80 3.39
CA LEU A 73 -12.83 -11.87 3.01
C LEU A 73 -14.23 -11.37 2.70
N ARG A 74 -14.67 -10.29 3.34
CA ARG A 74 -16.06 -9.77 3.21
C ARG A 74 -16.13 -8.36 2.63
N GLU A 75 -14.99 -7.82 2.19
CA GLU A 75 -14.88 -6.45 1.67
C GLU A 75 -15.42 -5.39 2.63
N ARG A 76 -15.45 -5.64 3.94
CA ARG A 76 -15.92 -4.61 4.87
C ARG A 76 -14.91 -3.46 4.94
N GLY A 77 -15.42 -2.24 5.07
CA GLY A 77 -14.57 -1.06 5.22
C GLY A 77 -13.73 -1.16 6.49
N LEU A 78 -12.49 -0.69 6.42
CA LEU A 78 -11.64 -0.54 7.60
C LEU A 78 -11.95 0.79 8.32
N PRO A 79 -11.80 0.85 9.66
CA PRO A 79 -11.87 2.11 10.39
C PRO A 79 -10.92 3.18 9.83
N ALA A 80 -11.31 4.45 9.92
CA ALA A 80 -10.59 5.57 9.30
C ALA A 80 -9.10 5.63 9.69
N GLN A 81 -8.75 5.24 10.93
CA GLN A 81 -7.37 5.18 11.42
C GLN A 81 -6.44 4.26 10.61
N TYR A 82 -6.98 3.25 9.92
CA TYR A 82 -6.22 2.32 9.09
C TYR A 82 -6.22 2.68 7.60
N ARG A 83 -6.82 3.82 7.20
CA ARG A 83 -6.78 4.29 5.80
C ARG A 83 -5.36 4.42 5.25
N PRO A 84 -4.36 4.97 5.99
CA PRO A 84 -2.98 5.04 5.47
C PRO A 84 -2.41 3.66 5.17
N TRP A 85 -2.68 2.68 6.03
CA TRP A 85 -2.29 1.29 5.80
C TRP A 85 -3.02 0.69 4.58
N LEU A 86 -4.32 0.95 4.45
CA LEU A 86 -5.14 0.49 3.33
C LEU A 86 -4.60 1.02 2.00
N MET A 87 -4.26 2.31 1.93
CA MET A 87 -3.66 2.92 0.74
C MET A 87 -2.34 2.24 0.36
N ASP A 88 -1.46 2.00 1.33
CA ASP A 88 -0.20 1.27 1.09
C ASP A 88 -0.43 -0.19 0.68
N ASP A 89 -1.46 -0.85 1.24
CA ASP A 89 -1.83 -2.22 0.89
C ASP A 89 -2.30 -2.33 -0.56
N LEU A 90 -3.21 -1.44 -0.98
CA LEU A 90 -3.82 -1.40 -2.32
C LEU A 90 -2.79 -1.00 -3.39
N LEU A 91 -1.91 -0.05 -3.08
CA LEU A 91 -0.87 0.42 -3.99
C LEU A 91 0.38 -0.48 -4.02
N GLY A 92 0.43 -1.51 -3.17
CA GLY A 92 1.55 -2.43 -3.07
C GLY A 92 1.71 -3.32 -4.31
N ARG A 93 2.94 -3.48 -4.81
CA ARG A 93 3.25 -4.37 -5.95
C ARG A 93 2.77 -5.81 -5.73
N PHE A 94 2.85 -6.29 -4.50
CA PHE A 94 2.44 -7.64 -4.10
C PHE A 94 1.00 -7.68 -3.53
N HIS A 95 0.16 -6.67 -3.82
CA HIS A 95 -1.24 -6.69 -3.38
C HIS A 95 -1.98 -7.93 -3.90
N ALA A 96 -1.88 -8.19 -5.20
CA ALA A 96 -2.49 -9.37 -5.84
C ALA A 96 -2.06 -10.67 -5.16
N LEU A 97 -0.75 -10.88 -5.03
CA LEU A 97 -0.19 -12.08 -4.40
C LEU A 97 -0.68 -12.26 -2.96
N ARG A 98 -0.67 -11.20 -2.15
CA ARG A 98 -1.13 -11.25 -0.75
C ARG A 98 -2.63 -11.49 -0.62
N SER A 99 -3.43 -10.85 -1.48
CA SER A 99 -4.87 -11.04 -1.52
C SER A 99 -5.23 -12.47 -1.92
N THR A 100 -4.60 -13.00 -2.97
CA THR A 100 -4.81 -14.38 -3.41
C THR A 100 -4.33 -15.36 -2.35
N GLY A 101 -3.15 -15.16 -1.78
CA GLY A 101 -2.61 -16.02 -0.72
C GLY A 101 -3.54 -16.09 0.48
N THR A 102 -4.11 -14.96 0.91
CA THR A 102 -5.10 -14.93 2.01
C THR A 102 -6.37 -15.69 1.63
N GLY A 103 -6.84 -15.55 0.39
CA GLY A 103 -8.00 -16.30 -0.13
C GLY A 103 -7.76 -17.81 -0.17
N ILE A 104 -6.57 -18.24 -0.62
CA ILE A 104 -6.16 -19.66 -0.65
C ILE A 104 -6.18 -20.24 0.77
N VAL A 105 -5.54 -19.56 1.72
CA VAL A 105 -5.47 -20.01 3.11
C VAL A 105 -6.86 -20.08 3.72
N ALA A 106 -7.71 -19.07 3.48
CA ALA A 106 -9.09 -19.08 3.99
C ALA A 106 -9.91 -20.23 3.40
N ALA A 107 -9.82 -20.47 2.08
CA ALA A 107 -10.50 -21.58 1.42
C ALA A 107 -10.03 -22.95 1.96
N ALA A 108 -8.71 -23.12 2.14
CA ALA A 108 -8.14 -24.33 2.72
C ALA A 108 -8.64 -24.57 4.16
N VAL A 109 -8.66 -23.53 5.00
CA VAL A 109 -9.18 -23.62 6.38
C VAL A 109 -10.66 -24.01 6.39
N VAL A 110 -11.48 -23.40 5.53
CA VAL A 110 -12.92 -23.74 5.42
C VAL A 110 -13.11 -25.17 4.94
N LEU A 111 -12.36 -25.60 3.92
CA LEU A 111 -12.43 -26.96 3.39
C LEU A 111 -12.05 -27.99 4.47
N LEU A 112 -10.94 -27.78 5.17
CA LEU A 112 -10.50 -28.65 6.26
C LEU A 112 -11.53 -28.71 7.40
N GLY A 113 -12.10 -27.56 7.78
CA GLY A 113 -13.17 -27.51 8.78
C GLY A 113 -14.43 -28.25 8.34
N LEU A 114 -14.82 -28.13 7.06
CA LEU A 114 -15.97 -28.83 6.51
C LEU A 114 -15.78 -30.35 6.53
N VAL A 115 -14.59 -30.84 6.19
CA VAL A 115 -14.23 -32.27 6.25
C VAL A 115 -14.25 -32.79 7.68
N ALA A 116 -13.74 -31.99 8.62
CA ALA A 116 -13.76 -32.35 10.04
C ALA A 116 -15.19 -32.48 10.60
N VAL A 117 -16.12 -31.63 10.14
CA VAL A 117 -17.54 -31.65 10.57
C VAL A 117 -18.37 -32.67 9.79
N LEU A 118 -18.07 -32.88 8.51
CA LEU A 118 -18.81 -33.73 7.58
C LEU A 118 -17.87 -34.82 7.02
N PRO A 119 -17.57 -35.88 7.79
CA PRO A 119 -16.55 -36.86 7.41
C PRO A 119 -16.91 -37.65 6.15
N PHE A 120 -18.19 -37.71 5.77
CA PHE A 120 -18.62 -38.34 4.51
C PHE A 120 -18.09 -37.62 3.25
N LEU A 121 -17.57 -36.39 3.37
CA LEU A 121 -16.91 -35.67 2.29
C LEU A 121 -15.43 -36.09 2.10
N ALA A 122 -14.82 -36.77 3.06
CA ALA A 122 -13.43 -37.23 2.98
C ALA A 122 -13.12 -38.09 1.73
N PRO A 123 -13.95 -39.07 1.32
CA PRO A 123 -13.67 -39.84 0.11
C PRO A 123 -13.66 -38.98 -1.16
N LEU A 124 -14.41 -37.89 -1.24
CA LEU A 124 -14.39 -36.98 -2.38
C LEU A 124 -13.02 -36.30 -2.57
N LEU A 125 -12.32 -36.02 -1.48
CA LEU A 125 -10.96 -35.46 -1.50
C LEU A 125 -9.89 -36.50 -1.86
N ALA A 126 -10.15 -37.78 -1.56
CA ALA A 126 -9.23 -38.88 -1.83
C ALA A 126 -9.29 -39.38 -3.29
N VAL A 127 -10.42 -39.18 -3.98
CA VAL A 127 -10.64 -39.69 -5.34
C VAL A 127 -9.84 -38.94 -6.41
N ALA A 128 -9.57 -37.64 -6.22
CA ALA A 128 -8.80 -36.85 -7.20
C ALA A 128 -8.14 -35.61 -6.56
N PRO A 129 -7.17 -35.77 -5.65
CA PRO A 129 -6.50 -34.64 -5.00
C PRO A 129 -5.83 -33.71 -6.03
N GLU A 130 -5.29 -34.26 -7.11
CA GLU A 130 -4.72 -33.51 -8.23
C GLU A 130 -5.77 -32.66 -8.97
N ALA A 131 -7.00 -33.16 -9.18
CA ALA A 131 -8.05 -32.38 -9.84
C ALA A 131 -8.52 -31.21 -8.97
N ILE A 132 -8.56 -31.40 -7.64
CA ILE A 132 -8.88 -30.33 -6.69
C ILE A 132 -7.77 -29.28 -6.69
N VAL A 133 -6.50 -29.69 -6.58
CA VAL A 133 -5.37 -28.76 -6.62
C VAL A 133 -5.32 -28.01 -7.96
N THR A 134 -5.56 -28.69 -9.08
CA THR A 134 -5.50 -28.08 -10.42
C THR A 134 -6.70 -27.16 -10.68
N GLY A 135 -7.90 -27.58 -10.29
CA GLY A 135 -9.13 -26.80 -10.44
C GLY A 135 -9.17 -25.57 -9.54
N PHE A 136 -8.95 -25.75 -8.22
CA PHE A 136 -8.88 -24.63 -7.28
C PHE A 136 -7.67 -23.74 -7.56
N GLY A 137 -6.50 -24.33 -7.82
CA GLY A 137 -5.29 -23.60 -8.16
C GLY A 137 -5.46 -22.78 -9.43
N GLY A 138 -6.05 -23.36 -10.48
CA GLY A 138 -6.37 -22.68 -11.74
C GLY A 138 -7.38 -21.55 -11.56
N MET A 139 -8.49 -21.81 -10.85
CA MET A 139 -9.48 -20.78 -10.54
C MET A 139 -8.84 -19.62 -9.77
N LEU A 140 -8.07 -19.91 -8.71
CA LEU A 140 -7.39 -18.90 -7.90
C LEU A 140 -6.33 -18.14 -8.69
N LEU A 141 -5.61 -18.79 -9.61
CA LEU A 141 -4.66 -18.14 -10.51
C LEU A 141 -5.36 -17.16 -11.45
N VAL A 142 -6.48 -17.57 -12.06
CA VAL A 142 -7.31 -16.71 -12.91
C VAL A 142 -7.81 -15.51 -12.10
N THR A 143 -8.36 -15.74 -10.91
CA THR A 143 -8.80 -14.66 -10.01
C THR A 143 -7.62 -13.75 -9.61
N ALA A 144 -6.43 -14.29 -9.38
CA ALA A 144 -5.21 -13.55 -9.05
C ALA A 144 -4.67 -12.70 -10.19
N VAL A 145 -4.91 -13.10 -11.45
CA VAL A 145 -4.44 -12.38 -12.63
C VAL A 145 -5.47 -11.32 -13.06
N VAL A 146 -6.76 -11.66 -12.99
CA VAL A 146 -7.84 -10.84 -13.57
C VAL A 146 -8.42 -9.84 -12.57
N GLN A 147 -8.68 -10.23 -11.32
CA GLN A 147 -9.43 -9.39 -10.36
C GLN A 147 -8.67 -8.36 -9.50
N PRO A 148 -7.34 -8.42 -9.24
CA PRO A 148 -6.77 -7.63 -8.14
C PRO A 148 -6.93 -6.13 -8.32
N ARG A 149 -6.84 -5.66 -9.56
CA ARG A 149 -6.92 -4.22 -9.85
C ARG A 149 -8.34 -3.69 -9.87
N ALA A 150 -9.31 -4.50 -10.31
CA ALA A 150 -10.72 -4.11 -10.27
C ALA A 150 -11.22 -3.99 -8.82
N ARG A 151 -10.89 -4.98 -7.98
CA ARG A 151 -11.25 -4.98 -6.55
C ARG A 151 -10.56 -3.83 -5.81
N ALA A 152 -9.26 -3.63 -6.04
CA ALA A 152 -8.52 -2.53 -5.43
C ALA A 152 -9.07 -1.15 -5.82
N ARG A 153 -9.49 -0.98 -7.08
CA ARG A 153 -10.16 0.24 -7.57
C ARG A 153 -11.49 0.48 -6.87
N HIS A 154 -12.32 -0.56 -6.75
CA HIS A 154 -13.62 -0.44 -6.08
C HIS A 154 -13.47 -0.04 -4.60
N ILE A 155 -12.58 -0.74 -3.87
CA ILE A 155 -12.29 -0.44 -2.46
C ILE A 155 -11.75 0.99 -2.31
N TRP A 156 -10.85 1.42 -3.20
CA TRP A 156 -10.31 2.78 -3.17
C TRP A 156 -11.41 3.84 -3.32
N GLN A 157 -12.30 3.68 -4.29
CA GLN A 157 -13.41 4.61 -4.54
C GLN A 157 -14.37 4.68 -3.35
N ARG A 158 -14.61 3.55 -2.69
CA ARG A 158 -15.53 3.47 -1.55
C ARG A 158 -14.94 4.05 -0.25
N ASP A 159 -13.70 3.69 0.07
CA ASP A 159 -13.14 3.89 1.42
C ASP A 159 -12.08 5.01 1.51
N VAL A 160 -11.48 5.40 0.37
CA VAL A 160 -10.37 6.37 0.32
C VAL A 160 -10.81 7.65 -0.36
N SER A 161 -11.08 7.63 -1.66
CA SER A 161 -11.46 8.81 -2.43
C SER A 161 -12.07 8.46 -3.77
N GLY A 162 -12.99 9.30 -4.26
CA GLY A 162 -13.53 9.18 -5.63
C GLY A 162 -12.47 9.36 -6.72
N TRP A 163 -11.39 10.12 -6.45
CA TRP A 163 -10.25 10.26 -7.35
C TRP A 163 -9.36 9.01 -7.31
N LEU A 164 -9.00 8.47 -8.49
CA LEU A 164 -8.19 7.27 -8.64
C LEU A 164 -6.73 7.59 -8.98
N PRO A 165 -5.77 7.05 -8.21
CA PRO A 165 -4.36 7.25 -8.48
C PRO A 165 -3.91 6.53 -9.77
N PRO A 166 -2.84 7.03 -10.44
CA PRO A 166 -2.37 6.48 -11.71
C PRO A 166 -2.08 4.97 -11.65
N GLU A 167 -1.66 4.45 -10.50
CA GLU A 167 -1.28 3.03 -10.37
C GLU A 167 -2.48 2.08 -10.40
N LEU A 168 -3.66 2.56 -9.99
CA LEU A 168 -4.91 1.80 -10.00
C LEU A 168 -5.71 1.98 -11.30
N ARG A 169 -5.37 2.98 -12.13
CA ARG A 169 -5.99 3.17 -13.45
C ARG A 169 -5.45 2.15 -14.48
N PRO A 170 -6.28 1.77 -15.48
CA PRO A 170 -5.83 1.02 -16.66
C PRO A 170 -4.62 1.71 -17.32
N ARG A 171 -3.70 0.93 -17.91
CA ARG A 171 -2.45 1.48 -18.48
C ARG A 171 -2.69 2.62 -19.49
N GLY A 172 -3.73 2.53 -20.31
CA GLY A 172 -4.09 3.56 -21.29
C GLY A 172 -4.66 4.85 -20.71
N GLU A 173 -5.07 4.87 -19.44
CA GLU A 173 -5.70 6.03 -18.78
C GLU A 173 -4.80 6.71 -17.75
N ARG A 174 -3.57 6.21 -17.55
CA ARG A 174 -2.67 6.74 -16.52
C ARG A 174 -2.29 8.20 -16.75
N TRP A 175 -2.08 8.58 -18.01
CA TRP A 175 -1.75 9.95 -18.40
C TRP A 175 -2.81 10.95 -17.94
N LYS A 176 -4.10 10.57 -17.94
CA LYS A 176 -5.19 11.44 -17.45
C LYS A 176 -5.02 11.77 -15.97
N ALA A 177 -4.64 10.79 -15.16
CA ALA A 177 -4.40 10.99 -13.73
C ALA A 177 -3.22 11.94 -13.47
N GLU A 178 -2.16 11.83 -14.28
CA GLU A 178 -0.99 12.71 -14.19
C GLU A 178 -1.34 14.14 -14.58
N VAL A 179 -2.14 14.32 -15.64
CA VAL A 179 -2.65 15.64 -16.06
C VAL A 179 -3.54 16.25 -14.99
N GLU A 180 -4.51 15.50 -14.46
CA GLU A 180 -5.39 15.96 -13.37
C GLU A 180 -4.59 16.36 -12.13
N LEU A 181 -3.58 15.57 -11.77
CA LEU A 181 -2.70 15.88 -10.63
C LEU A 181 -1.85 17.13 -10.88
N ALA A 182 -1.35 17.32 -12.10
CA ALA A 182 -0.61 18.51 -12.49
C ALA A 182 -1.50 19.76 -12.43
N GLN A 183 -2.74 19.66 -12.92
CA GLN A 183 -3.74 20.73 -12.85
C GLN A 183 -4.08 21.09 -11.40
N TYR A 184 -4.33 20.09 -10.55
CA TYR A 184 -4.59 20.31 -9.12
C TYR A 184 -3.41 20.97 -8.39
N ARG A 185 -2.17 20.57 -8.71
CA ARG A 185 -0.99 21.24 -8.15
C ARG A 185 -0.85 22.67 -8.64
N ALA A 186 -1.20 22.94 -9.90
CA ALA A 186 -1.18 24.28 -10.46
C ALA A 186 -2.25 25.18 -9.84
N SER A 187 -3.45 24.66 -9.53
CA SER A 187 -4.48 25.41 -8.81
C SER A 187 -4.05 25.73 -7.38
N LEU A 188 -3.48 24.76 -6.65
CA LEU A 188 -2.99 25.01 -5.29
C LEU A 188 -1.88 26.07 -5.23
N ARG A 189 -1.00 26.14 -6.23
CA ARG A 189 0.00 27.22 -6.31
C ARG A 189 -0.65 28.57 -6.55
N ARG A 190 -1.57 28.64 -7.52
CA ARG A 190 -2.31 29.88 -7.82
C ARG A 190 -3.07 30.41 -6.59
N ASP A 191 -3.65 29.52 -5.79
CA ASP A 191 -4.39 29.91 -4.58
C ASP A 191 -3.45 30.24 -3.40
N GLY A 192 -2.30 29.57 -3.31
CA GLY A 192 -1.26 29.84 -2.30
C GLY A 192 -0.51 31.16 -2.53
N ASP A 193 -0.26 31.51 -3.78
CA ASP A 193 0.34 32.79 -4.18
C ASP A 193 -0.63 33.97 -3.98
N GLY A 194 -1.93 33.71 -3.80
CA GLY A 194 -2.96 34.71 -3.53
C GLY A 194 -3.03 35.20 -2.07
N TYR A 195 -2.30 34.57 -1.14
CA TYR A 195 -2.23 34.96 0.27
C TYR A 195 -1.07 35.90 0.61
N ASP A 196 -0.13 36.12 -0.32
CA ASP A 196 1.03 37.02 -0.13
C ASP A 196 0.75 38.48 -0.57
N GLY A 197 -0.51 38.80 -0.90
CA GLY A 197 -0.91 40.10 -1.46
C GLY A 197 -1.99 40.88 -0.69
N MET A 198 -2.35 40.48 0.53
CA MET A 198 -3.14 41.34 1.43
C MET A 198 -2.25 41.93 2.52
N ASP A 199 -1.58 43.02 2.14
CA ASP A 199 -0.98 43.99 3.04
C ASP A 199 -1.99 44.54 4.06
N GLY A 200 -1.46 44.85 5.24
CA GLY A 200 -1.57 46.18 5.82
C GLY A 200 -2.92 46.88 5.75
N PHE A 201 -3.78 46.63 6.74
CA PHE A 201 -4.74 47.63 7.22
C PHE A 201 -5.14 47.30 8.67
N ALA A 202 -4.46 47.92 9.64
CA ALA A 202 -4.98 48.34 10.96
C ALA A 202 -3.82 48.71 11.91
N THR A 203 -3.11 49.79 11.60
CA THR A 203 -2.48 50.61 12.64
C THR A 203 -2.97 52.03 12.44
N ASP A 204 -4.14 52.37 13.00
CA ASP A 204 -4.33 53.67 13.64
C ASP A 204 -5.65 53.74 14.44
N GLY A 205 -5.60 54.49 15.56
CA GLY A 205 -6.76 55.14 16.16
C GLY A 205 -7.48 54.41 17.29
N GLY A 206 -7.12 54.70 18.55
CA GLY A 206 -8.02 54.34 19.65
C GLY A 206 -7.56 54.57 21.08
N ALA A 207 -6.71 55.56 21.38
CA ALA A 207 -6.57 56.05 22.74
C ALA A 207 -7.89 56.71 23.17
N GLY A 208 -8.56 56.16 24.18
CA GLY A 208 -9.81 56.71 24.73
C GLY A 208 -10.02 56.25 26.16
N ARG A 209 -9.58 57.08 27.10
CA ARG A 209 -9.94 57.07 28.52
C ARG A 209 -11.47 57.16 28.70
N GLY A 210 -11.97 56.52 29.75
CA GLY A 210 -13.33 56.70 30.28
C GLY A 210 -13.69 55.60 31.25
#